data_AF-A0A6V7QXA6-F1
#
_entry.id   AF-A0A6V7QXA6-F1
#
_cell.length_a   1.000
_cell.length_b   1.000
_cell.length_c   1.000
_cell.angle_alpha   90.00
_cell.angle_beta   90.00
_cell.angle_gamma   90.00
#
_symmetry.space_group_name_H-M   'P 1'
#
loop_
_entity.id
_entity.type
_entity.pdbx_description
1 polymer ?
#
loop_
_entity_poly.entity_id
_entity_poly.type
_entity_poly.pdbx_seq_one_letter_code
_entity_poly.pdbx_strand_id
1 'polypeptide(L)'
;MEGEQRREATEAAGAEGGKTGEEARIRKVVVVVAAVDESDVSLHALSWAIDHLLKSAANTLVLLHAQRAIDHFIYPAAGHAVYATTSVLVSIKKAQEENSRNVISRAMQICREKQVDAKTAIVDGDAKEVICQAAEQMQADLLVVGSRGLGTIKRTFLGSVSDYVAHHAKCPVLIVKPPKENHQ
;
A
#
# COMPACT_ATOMS: atom_id res chain seq x y z
N MET A 1 -65.34 30.31 -52.16
CA MET A 1 -64.89 31.28 -51.15
C MET A 1 -63.74 30.61 -50.42
N GLU A 2 -62.59 30.51 -51.10
CA GLU A 2 -61.45 31.47 -51.06
C GLU A 2 -60.57 31.20 -49.82
N GLY A 3 -59.24 31.01 -49.87
CA GLY A 3 -58.24 31.14 -50.93
C GLY A 3 -57.37 29.87 -51.08
N GLU A 4 -56.75 29.57 -52.23
CA GLU A 4 -55.63 30.28 -52.89
C GLU A 4 -54.29 29.97 -52.19
N GLN A 5 -53.61 28.86 -52.51
CA GLN A 5 -52.64 28.62 -53.60
C GLN A 5 -51.17 29.07 -53.32
N ARG A 6 -50.26 28.08 -53.49
CA ARG A 6 -48.86 28.16 -54.01
C ARG A 6 -47.76 28.71 -53.07
N ARG A 7 -46.49 28.24 -53.04
CA ARG A 7 -45.66 27.28 -53.82
C ARG A 7 -44.30 27.05 -53.11
N GLU A 8 -43.66 25.90 -53.42
CA GLU A 8 -42.21 25.61 -53.60
C GLU A 8 -41.21 25.93 -52.47
N ALA A 9 -40.47 24.99 -51.84
CA ALA A 9 -39.44 24.02 -52.29
C ALA A 9 -37.98 24.56 -52.22
N THR A 10 -37.10 23.72 -51.65
CA THR A 10 -35.60 23.74 -51.64
C THR A 10 -34.96 24.74 -50.64
N GLU A 11 -33.91 24.47 -49.85
CA GLU A 11 -32.70 23.68 -50.09
C GLU A 11 -31.82 23.56 -48.79
N ALA A 12 -31.13 22.42 -48.67
CA ALA A 12 -29.82 22.11 -48.05
C ALA A 12 -29.37 22.63 -46.65
N ALA A 13 -28.98 21.64 -45.82
CA ALA A 13 -27.77 21.50 -44.99
C ALA A 13 -27.00 22.73 -44.46
N GLY A 14 -26.83 22.75 -43.14
CA GLY A 14 -25.76 23.45 -42.39
C GLY A 14 -25.89 23.06 -40.91
N ALA A 15 -25.10 22.10 -40.43
CA ALA A 15 -23.79 22.29 -39.79
C ALA A 15 -23.88 22.67 -38.30
N GLU A 16 -23.41 21.74 -37.48
CA GLU A 16 -22.60 21.93 -36.26
C GLU A 16 -23.10 22.83 -35.13
N GLY A 17 -23.28 22.23 -33.94
CA GLY A 17 -23.39 23.01 -32.71
C GLY A 17 -23.79 22.20 -31.49
N GLY A 18 -22.91 21.31 -31.02
CA GLY A 18 -23.17 20.57 -29.78
C GLY A 18 -21.97 19.78 -29.25
N LYS A 19 -20.77 20.35 -29.35
CA LYS A 19 -19.61 19.83 -28.62
C LYS A 19 -19.81 20.09 -27.12
N THR A 20 -19.29 19.13 -26.36
CA THR A 20 -18.72 19.25 -25.00
C THR A 20 -19.68 19.31 -23.83
N GLY A 21 -20.08 18.12 -23.37
CA GLY A 21 -20.39 17.82 -21.97
C GLY A 21 -19.51 16.68 -21.47
N GLU A 22 -18.20 16.72 -21.74
CA GLU A 22 -17.25 15.84 -21.03
C GLU A 22 -16.91 16.56 -19.73
N GLU A 23 -17.75 16.33 -18.71
CA GLU A 23 -17.44 16.72 -17.34
C GLU A 23 -16.04 16.20 -17.02
N ALA A 24 -15.10 17.11 -16.77
CA ALA A 24 -13.78 16.77 -16.29
C ALA A 24 -13.94 16.02 -14.96
N ARG A 25 -13.97 14.67 -15.03
CA ARG A 25 -13.95 13.83 -13.84
C ARG A 25 -12.67 14.17 -13.10
N ILE A 26 -12.80 14.86 -11.97
CA ILE A 26 -11.70 15.06 -11.04
C ILE A 26 -11.20 13.66 -10.70
N ARG A 27 -10.01 13.30 -11.18
CA ARG A 27 -9.41 12.00 -10.88
C ARG A 27 -9.15 12.00 -9.38
N LYS A 28 -9.89 11.17 -8.64
CA LYS A 28 -9.70 11.00 -7.21
C LYS A 28 -8.24 10.61 -6.98
N VAL A 29 -7.55 11.34 -6.11
CA VAL A 29 -6.23 10.97 -5.63
C VAL A 29 -6.38 9.68 -4.85
N VAL A 30 -5.63 8.64 -5.23
CA VAL A 30 -5.66 7.34 -4.56
C VAL A 30 -4.48 7.25 -3.59
N VAL A 31 -4.75 7.03 -2.32
CA VAL A 31 -3.71 6.77 -1.30
C VAL A 31 -3.43 5.28 -1.23
N VAL A 32 -2.24 4.88 -1.68
CA VAL A 32 -1.75 3.51 -1.61
C VAL A 32 -0.75 3.40 -0.47
N VAL A 33 -1.05 2.57 0.52
CA VAL A 33 -0.12 2.27 1.61
C VAL A 33 0.51 0.91 1.34
N ALA A 34 1.84 0.83 1.31
CA ALA A 34 2.57 -0.42 1.17
C ALA A 34 3.30 -0.75 2.46
N ALA A 35 2.91 -1.85 3.11
CA ALA A 35 3.59 -2.32 4.31
C ALA A 35 4.86 -3.10 3.92
N VAL A 36 5.99 -2.65 4.43
CA VAL A 36 7.32 -3.21 4.17
C VAL A 36 8.00 -3.67 5.45
N ASP A 37 8.71 -4.77 5.35
CA ASP A 37 9.55 -5.36 6.39
C ASP A 37 10.94 -5.71 5.81
N GLU A 38 11.76 -6.42 6.56
CA GLU A 38 13.09 -6.87 6.10
C GLU A 38 13.04 -7.93 4.98
N SER A 39 11.87 -8.50 4.68
CA SER A 39 11.75 -9.61 3.74
C SER A 39 11.73 -9.17 2.28
N ASP A 40 12.36 -9.96 1.42
CA ASP A 40 12.32 -9.72 -0.03
C ASP A 40 10.90 -9.82 -0.60
N VAL A 41 10.00 -10.55 0.07
CA VAL A 41 8.60 -10.69 -0.36
C VAL A 41 7.82 -9.39 -0.17
N SER A 42 8.07 -8.63 0.90
CA SER A 42 7.40 -7.33 1.09
C SER A 42 7.93 -6.29 0.11
N LEU A 43 9.24 -6.30 -0.16
CA LEU A 43 9.86 -5.45 -1.19
C LEU A 43 9.40 -5.81 -2.61
N HIS A 44 9.20 -7.10 -2.89
CA HIS A 44 8.58 -7.55 -4.14
C HIS A 44 7.15 -7.02 -4.26
N ALA A 45 6.37 -7.07 -3.18
CA ALA A 45 5.00 -6.54 -3.17
C ALA A 45 4.96 -5.04 -3.49
N LEU A 46 5.89 -4.26 -2.91
CA LEU A 46 6.08 -2.85 -3.22
C LEU A 46 6.41 -2.64 -4.71
N SER A 47 7.43 -3.35 -5.21
CA SER A 47 7.86 -3.28 -6.61
C SER A 47 6.71 -3.59 -7.56
N TRP A 48 5.95 -4.65 -7.27
CA TRP A 48 4.77 -5.03 -8.03
C TRP A 48 3.69 -3.94 -8.01
N ALA A 49 3.39 -3.37 -6.86
CA ALA A 49 2.39 -2.32 -6.74
C ALA A 49 2.79 -1.07 -7.54
N ILE A 50 4.07 -0.69 -7.52
CA ILE A 50 4.57 0.42 -8.35
C ILE A 50 4.34 0.12 -9.83
N ASP A 51 4.76 -1.06 -10.29
CA ASP A 51 4.72 -1.45 -11.70
C ASP A 51 3.31 -1.56 -12.28
N HIS A 52 2.30 -1.79 -11.44
CA HIS A 52 0.94 -2.08 -11.90
C HIS A 52 -0.09 -1.02 -11.50
N LEU A 53 0.11 -0.31 -10.39
CA LEU A 53 -0.90 0.58 -9.81
C LEU A 53 -0.50 2.06 -9.87
N LEU A 54 0.79 2.38 -9.80
CA LEU A 54 1.27 3.76 -9.61
C LEU A 54 1.69 4.47 -10.89
N LYS A 55 1.17 4.05 -12.04
CA LYS A 55 1.44 4.68 -13.34
C LYS A 55 0.80 6.06 -13.51
N SER A 56 -0.15 6.43 -12.64
CA SER A 56 -0.84 7.71 -12.70
C SER A 56 -0.28 8.71 -11.69
N ALA A 57 -0.08 9.96 -12.14
CA ALA A 57 0.43 11.05 -11.32
C ALA A 57 -0.50 11.46 -10.15
N ALA A 58 -1.75 11.00 -10.14
CA ALA A 58 -2.71 11.31 -9.09
C ALA A 58 -2.57 10.41 -7.84
N ASN A 59 -1.66 9.43 -7.82
CA ASN A 59 -1.56 8.48 -6.71
C ASN A 59 -0.52 8.95 -5.69
N THR A 60 -0.83 8.77 -4.40
CA THR A 60 0.13 8.95 -3.31
C THR A 60 0.55 7.60 -2.77
N LEU A 61 1.85 7.30 -2.80
CA LEU A 61 2.41 6.11 -2.16
C LEU A 61 2.93 6.45 -0.76
N VAL A 62 2.58 5.63 0.23
CA VAL A 62 3.14 5.66 1.58
C VAL A 62 3.78 4.32 1.90
N LEU A 63 5.07 4.32 2.23
CA LEU A 63 5.81 3.17 2.74
C LEU A 63 5.60 3.10 4.25
N LEU A 64 5.00 2.01 4.72
CA LEU A 64 4.68 1.79 6.12
C LEU A 64 5.55 0.66 6.68
N HIS A 65 6.30 0.92 7.75
CA HIS A 65 7.03 -0.09 8.48
C HIS A 65 6.52 -0.20 9.92
N ALA A 66 6.18 -1.40 10.35
CA ALA A 66 5.82 -1.68 11.73
C ALA A 66 7.06 -2.14 12.52
N GLN A 67 7.47 -1.30 13.46
CA GLN A 67 8.53 -1.59 14.41
C GLN A 67 7.94 -2.29 15.63
N ARG A 68 8.55 -3.39 16.09
CA ARG A 68 8.09 -4.10 17.28
C ARG A 68 8.26 -3.23 18.52
N ALA A 69 7.20 -3.02 19.27
CA ALA A 69 7.29 -2.41 20.59
C ALA A 69 8.22 -3.24 21.49
N ILE A 70 9.12 -2.56 22.20
CA ILE A 70 9.96 -3.19 23.23
C ILE A 70 9.11 -3.31 24.49
N ASP A 71 8.48 -4.47 24.68
CA ASP A 71 7.86 -4.79 25.95
C ASP A 71 8.95 -4.86 27.02
N HIS A 72 8.82 -4.04 28.05
CA HIS A 72 9.80 -3.92 29.14
C HIS A 72 9.83 -5.16 30.05
N PHE A 73 9.16 -6.24 29.65
CA PHE A 73 8.88 -7.38 30.50
C PHE A 73 9.32 -8.71 29.86
N ILE A 74 10.18 -9.41 30.60
CA ILE A 74 10.32 -10.88 30.75
C ILE A 74 11.41 -11.64 29.94
N TYR A 75 12.35 -12.21 30.71
CA TYR A 75 12.45 -13.67 30.88
C TYR A 75 12.21 -14.00 32.37
N PRO A 76 11.41 -15.03 32.74
CA PRO A 76 11.34 -15.48 34.13
C PRO A 76 12.57 -16.33 34.39
N ALA A 77 13.56 -15.76 35.08
CA ALA A 77 14.59 -16.56 35.73
C ALA A 77 14.15 -16.76 37.19
N ALA A 78 13.85 -18.00 37.56
CA ALA A 78 13.48 -18.37 38.94
C ALA A 78 12.30 -17.56 39.53
N GLY A 79 11.27 -17.26 38.74
CA GLY A 79 10.02 -16.66 39.23
C GLY A 79 10.09 -15.17 39.60
N HIS A 80 11.18 -14.46 39.27
CA HIS A 80 11.32 -13.02 39.54
C HIS A 80 11.22 -12.20 38.25
N ALA A 81 10.56 -11.05 38.33
CA ALA A 81 10.57 -10.04 37.28
C ALA A 81 11.94 -9.35 37.24
N VAL A 82 12.69 -9.57 36.17
CA VAL A 82 13.94 -8.84 35.90
C VAL A 82 13.66 -7.76 34.87
N TYR A 83 13.93 -6.50 35.24
CA TYR A 83 13.89 -5.37 34.32
C TYR A 83 15.20 -5.29 33.55
N ALA A 84 15.11 -5.01 32.24
CA ALA A 84 16.30 -4.69 31.46
C ALA A 84 16.94 -3.41 32.00
N THR A 85 18.28 -3.39 32.10
CA THR A 85 18.99 -2.18 32.48
C THR A 85 18.83 -1.10 31.41
N THR A 86 18.93 0.18 31.80
CA THR A 86 18.82 1.31 30.87
C THR A 86 19.79 1.19 29.68
N SER A 87 21.00 0.69 29.89
CA SER A 87 21.99 0.50 28.82
C SER A 87 21.60 -0.58 27.80
N VAL A 88 20.95 -1.66 28.26
CA VAL A 88 20.41 -2.70 27.37
C VAL A 88 19.23 -2.14 26.58
N LEU A 89 18.33 -1.40 27.23
CA LEU A 89 17.19 -0.77 26.57
C LEU A 89 17.62 0.21 25.46
N VAL A 90 18.60 1.07 25.74
CA VAL A 90 19.16 2.01 24.74
C VAL A 90 19.76 1.25 23.56
N SER A 91 20.48 0.16 23.82
CA SER A 91 21.09 -0.66 22.75
C SER A 91 20.04 -1.33 21.87
N ILE A 92 18.98 -1.91 22.46
CA ILE A 92 17.88 -2.52 21.70
C ILE A 92 17.15 -1.48 20.87
N LYS A 93 16.80 -0.33 21.48
CA LYS A 93 16.13 0.77 20.76
C LYS A 93 16.96 1.25 19.57
N LYS A 94 18.26 1.46 19.77
CA LYS A 94 19.17 1.87 18.69
C LYS A 94 19.23 0.83 17.57
N ALA A 95 19.30 -0.46 17.91
CA ALA A 95 19.31 -1.53 16.92
C ALA A 95 17.98 -1.59 16.13
N GLN A 96 16.84 -1.37 16.79
CA GLN A 96 15.54 -1.29 16.11
C GLN A 96 15.44 -0.08 15.19
N GLU A 97 15.86 1.11 15.64
CA GLU A 97 15.88 2.32 14.81
C GLU A 97 16.75 2.14 13.56
N GLU A 98 17.92 1.51 13.73
CA GLU A 98 18.82 1.18 12.62
C GLU A 98 18.18 0.18 11.65
N ASN A 99 17.50 -0.84 12.16
CA ASN A 99 16.77 -1.80 11.34
C ASN A 99 15.64 -1.12 10.54
N SER A 100 14.79 -0.33 11.21
CA SER A 100 13.70 0.40 10.58
C SER A 100 14.21 1.34 9.48
N ARG A 101 15.34 2.02 9.74
CA ARG A 101 16.01 2.87 8.75
C ARG A 101 16.49 2.05 7.54
N ASN A 102 17.05 0.86 7.76
CA ASN A 102 17.52 -0.01 6.68
C ASN A 102 16.37 -0.51 5.81
N VAL A 103 15.25 -0.93 6.42
CA VAL A 103 14.04 -1.37 5.70
C VAL A 103 13.50 -0.24 4.82
N ILE A 104 13.28 0.94 5.41
CA ILE A 104 12.76 2.10 4.67
C ILE A 104 13.74 2.55 3.58
N SER A 105 15.05 2.55 3.86
CA SER A 105 16.07 2.90 2.87
C SER A 105 16.03 1.98 1.65
N ARG A 106 15.89 0.66 1.87
CA ARG A 106 15.78 -0.33 0.79
C ARG A 106 14.49 -0.18 -0.01
N ALA A 107 13.37 0.09 0.66
CA ALA A 107 12.10 0.35 -0.02
C ALA A 107 12.13 1.67 -0.83
N MET A 108 12.73 2.73 -0.28
CA MET A 108 12.93 4.00 -0.98
C MET A 108 13.86 3.88 -2.18
N GLN A 109 14.86 3.00 -2.11
CA GLN A 109 15.73 2.69 -3.26
C GLN A 109 14.93 2.17 -4.45
N ILE A 110 14.02 1.21 -4.22
CA ILE A 110 13.11 0.68 -5.25
C ILE A 110 12.24 1.80 -5.84
N CYS A 111 11.71 2.68 -4.99
CA CYS A 111 10.89 3.81 -5.43
C CYS A 111 11.69 4.77 -6.33
N ARG A 112 12.93 5.09 -5.96
CA ARG A 112 13.84 5.93 -6.77
C ARG A 112 14.17 5.30 -8.12
N GLU A 113 14.51 4.01 -8.14
CA GLU A 113 14.83 3.27 -9.37
C GLU A 113 13.64 3.25 -10.35
N LYS A 114 12.42 3.23 -9.81
CA LYS A 114 11.17 3.26 -10.58
C LYS A 114 10.60 4.67 -10.76
N GLN A 115 11.31 5.71 -10.33
CA GLN A 115 10.94 7.12 -10.46
C GLN A 115 9.56 7.46 -9.86
N VAL A 116 9.27 6.90 -8.68
CA VAL A 116 8.04 7.16 -7.92
C VAL A 116 8.39 7.84 -6.59
N ASP A 117 7.72 8.97 -6.32
CA ASP A 117 7.80 9.63 -5.02
C ASP A 117 6.97 8.86 -3.99
N ALA A 118 7.55 8.66 -2.81
CA ALA A 118 6.91 7.97 -1.70
C ALA A 118 7.11 8.72 -0.39
N LYS A 119 6.05 8.75 0.42
CA LYS A 119 6.12 9.15 1.83
C LYS A 119 6.53 7.93 2.67
N THR A 120 7.05 8.17 3.86
CA THR A 120 7.44 7.10 4.79
C THR A 120 6.75 7.27 6.13
N ALA A 121 6.41 6.16 6.77
CA ALA A 121 5.86 6.11 8.12
C ALA A 121 6.41 4.89 8.85
N ILE A 122 6.89 5.08 10.06
CA ILE A 122 7.30 4.01 10.97
C ILE A 122 6.35 4.08 12.16
N VAL A 123 5.76 2.95 12.53
CA VAL A 123 4.79 2.84 13.64
C VAL A 123 5.24 1.75 14.61
N ASP A 124 5.11 2.01 15.91
CA ASP A 124 5.50 1.06 16.95
C ASP A 124 4.30 0.19 17.39
N GLY A 125 4.48 -1.13 17.47
CA GLY A 125 3.51 -2.07 18.03
C GLY A 125 3.52 -3.45 17.38
N ASP A 126 2.48 -4.24 17.62
CA ASP A 126 2.28 -5.50 16.89
C ASP A 126 1.90 -5.19 15.43
N ALA A 127 2.68 -5.73 14.49
CA ALA A 127 2.54 -5.44 13.07
C ALA A 127 1.12 -5.66 12.54
N LYS A 128 0.40 -6.67 13.04
CA LYS A 128 -0.97 -6.97 12.57
C LYS A 128 -1.92 -5.82 12.85
N GLU A 129 -1.83 -5.26 14.06
CA GLU A 129 -2.74 -4.22 14.53
C GLU A 129 -2.36 -2.85 13.99
N VAL A 130 -1.08 -2.47 14.14
CA VAL A 130 -0.63 -1.11 13.80
C VAL A 130 -0.67 -0.85 12.30
N ILE A 131 -0.52 -1.89 11.46
CA ILE A 131 -0.68 -1.74 10.01
C ILE A 131 -2.13 -1.37 9.66
N CYS A 132 -3.12 -2.08 10.24
CA CYS A 132 -4.53 -1.77 10.02
C CYS A 132 -4.90 -0.37 10.53
N GLN A 133 -4.43 -0.01 11.74
CA GLN A 133 -4.69 1.30 12.34
C GLN A 133 -4.06 2.44 11.52
N ALA A 134 -2.80 2.30 11.12
CA ALA A 134 -2.11 3.30 10.31
C ALA A 134 -2.78 3.46 8.94
N ALA A 135 -3.16 2.36 8.28
CA ALA A 135 -3.87 2.42 7.00
C ALA A 135 -5.21 3.17 7.13
N GLU A 136 -5.96 2.96 8.21
CA GLU A 136 -7.18 3.72 8.50
C GLU A 136 -6.89 5.21 8.75
N GLN A 137 -5.92 5.52 9.60
CA GLN A 137 -5.54 6.90 9.93
C GLN A 137 -5.08 7.69 8.69
N MET A 138 -4.38 7.02 7.77
CA MET A 138 -3.93 7.59 6.51
C MET A 138 -5.04 7.65 5.44
N GLN A 139 -6.25 7.18 5.75
CA GLN A 139 -7.36 7.06 4.81
C GLN A 139 -6.95 6.31 3.54
N ALA A 140 -6.21 5.20 3.70
CA ALA A 140 -5.73 4.41 2.59
C ALA A 140 -6.90 3.93 1.72
N ASP A 141 -6.82 4.18 0.42
CA ASP A 141 -7.74 3.60 -0.57
C ASP A 141 -7.35 2.15 -0.91
N LEU A 142 -6.08 1.80 -0.69
CA LEU A 142 -5.55 0.46 -0.89
C LEU A 142 -4.37 0.20 0.05
N LEU A 143 -4.40 -0.94 0.74
CA LEU A 143 -3.29 -1.45 1.53
C LEU A 143 -2.62 -2.63 0.81
N VAL A 144 -1.32 -2.50 0.54
CA VAL A 144 -0.49 -3.51 -0.12
C VAL A 144 0.37 -4.22 0.92
N VAL A 145 0.32 -5.55 0.92
CA VAL A 145 1.17 -6.40 1.77
C VAL A 145 1.72 -7.57 0.94
N GLY A 146 2.91 -8.06 1.28
CA GLY A 146 3.41 -9.33 0.75
C GLY A 146 2.76 -10.53 1.44
N SER A 147 2.73 -11.70 0.80
CA SER A 147 2.38 -12.97 1.45
C SER A 147 3.62 -13.82 1.71
N ARG A 148 3.98 -14.05 2.97
CA ARG A 148 5.01 -15.04 3.31
C ARG A 148 4.46 -16.45 3.12
N GLY A 149 5.05 -17.23 2.22
CA GLY A 149 4.84 -18.68 2.15
C GLY A 149 5.78 -19.38 3.13
N LEU A 150 5.25 -20.28 3.96
CA LEU A 150 6.06 -21.15 4.84
C LEU A 150 6.75 -22.25 4.01
N GLY A 151 7.74 -21.87 3.19
CA GLY A 151 8.57 -22.79 2.41
C GLY A 151 7.83 -23.66 1.37
N THR A 152 8.52 -24.70 0.87
CA THR A 152 8.16 -25.61 -0.24
C THR A 152 6.89 -26.47 -0.01
N ILE A 153 6.13 -26.25 1.06
CA ILE A 153 4.94 -27.05 1.39
C ILE A 153 3.72 -26.43 0.70
N LYS A 154 3.52 -26.82 -0.57
CA LYS A 154 2.29 -27.10 -1.35
C LYS A 154 0.90 -26.50 -0.99
N ARG A 155 0.76 -25.44 -0.20
CA ARG A 155 -0.51 -24.72 -0.06
C ARG A 155 -0.27 -23.25 0.25
N THR A 156 -1.04 -22.39 -0.42
CA THR A 156 -1.12 -20.95 -0.24
C THR A 156 -1.60 -20.59 1.17
N PHE A 157 -0.72 -20.70 2.17
CA PHE A 157 -0.97 -20.11 3.47
C PHE A 157 -0.53 -18.64 3.42
N LEU A 158 -1.46 -17.75 3.78
CA LEU A 158 -1.12 -16.36 4.05
C LEU A 158 -0.23 -16.31 5.30
N GLY A 159 0.75 -15.39 5.30
CA GLY A 159 1.50 -15.10 6.51
C GLY A 159 0.59 -14.49 7.57
N SER A 160 0.97 -14.59 8.85
CA SER A 160 0.13 -14.13 9.96
C SER A 160 -0.29 -12.66 9.88
N VAL A 161 0.54 -11.79 9.31
CA VAL A 161 0.22 -10.37 9.07
C VAL A 161 -0.75 -10.22 7.92
N SER A 162 -0.46 -10.81 6.75
CA SER A 162 -1.32 -10.69 5.57
C SER A 162 -2.71 -11.29 5.81
N ASP A 163 -2.78 -12.41 6.52
CA ASP A 163 -4.03 -13.04 6.94
C ASP A 163 -4.84 -12.13 7.88
N TYR A 164 -4.19 -11.58 8.90
CA TYR A 164 -4.87 -10.66 9.82
C TYR A 164 -5.38 -9.42 9.11
N VAL A 165 -4.53 -8.77 8.31
CA VAL A 165 -4.86 -7.54 7.58
C VAL A 165 -6.02 -7.77 6.61
N ALA A 166 -6.06 -8.91 5.92
CA ALA A 166 -7.18 -9.26 5.03
C ALA A 166 -8.55 -9.27 5.73
N HIS A 167 -8.58 -9.65 7.01
CA HIS A 167 -9.82 -9.75 7.78
C HIS A 167 -10.16 -8.47 8.56
N HIS A 168 -9.18 -7.61 8.85
CA HIS A 168 -9.36 -6.49 9.80
C HIS A 168 -9.13 -5.10 9.20
N ALA A 169 -8.46 -4.98 8.05
CA ALA A 169 -8.30 -3.68 7.41
C ALA A 169 -9.66 -3.14 6.94
N LYS A 170 -9.89 -1.85 7.17
CA LYS A 170 -11.12 -1.16 6.74
C LYS A 170 -11.08 -0.74 5.27
N CYS A 171 -9.90 -0.74 4.67
CA CYS A 171 -9.69 -0.45 3.25
C CYS A 171 -9.48 -1.75 2.45
N PRO A 172 -9.66 -1.72 1.12
CA PRO A 172 -9.25 -2.82 0.25
C PRO A 172 -7.80 -3.24 0.49
N VAL A 173 -7.55 -4.56 0.48
CA VAL A 173 -6.23 -5.14 0.69
C VAL A 173 -5.78 -5.87 -0.57
N LEU A 174 -4.58 -5.54 -1.04
CA LEU A 174 -3.85 -6.28 -2.07
C LEU A 174 -2.76 -7.12 -1.41
N ILE A 175 -2.87 -8.43 -1.56
CA ILE A 175 -1.85 -9.38 -1.11
C ILE A 175 -1.05 -9.87 -2.31
N VAL A 176 0.22 -9.52 -2.37
CA VAL A 176 1.13 -9.91 -3.45
C VAL A 176 1.87 -11.19 -3.09
N LYS A 177 1.77 -12.18 -3.97
CA LYS A 177 2.46 -13.48 -3.84
C LYS A 177 3.96 -13.32 -4.12
N PRO A 178 4.82 -14.16 -3.53
CA PRO A 178 6.23 -14.17 -3.92
C PRO A 178 6.37 -14.50 -5.41
N PRO A 179 7.47 -14.04 -6.06
CA PRO A 179 7.73 -14.39 -7.44
C PRO A 179 7.79 -15.92 -7.59
N LYS A 180 7.33 -16.44 -8.72
CA LYS A 180 7.44 -17.87 -9.00
C LYS A 180 8.91 -18.26 -9.01
N GLU A 181 9.31 -19.24 -8.20
CA GLU A 181 10.62 -19.87 -8.35
C GLU A 181 10.62 -20.59 -9.70
N ASN A 182 11.46 -20.12 -10.62
CA ASN A 182 11.72 -20.82 -11.87
C ASN A 182 12.43 -22.13 -11.50
N HIS A 183 11.67 -23.21 -11.46
CA HIS A 183 12.24 -24.55 -11.48
C HIS A 183 12.78 -24.75 -12.90
N GLN A 184 14.07 -24.45 -13.10
CA GLN A 184 14.83 -24.97 -14.23
C GLN A 184 15.19 -26.43 -13.96
#